data_AF-A0A1A1YU60-F1
#
_entry.id   AF-A0A1A1YU60-F1
#
_cell.length_a   1.000
_cell.length_b   1.000
_cell.length_c   1.000
_cell.angle_alpha   90.00
_cell.angle_beta   90.00
_cell.angle_gamma   90.00
#
_symmetry.space_group_name_H-M   'P 1'
#
loop_
_entity.id
_entity.type
_entity.pdbx_description
1 polymer ?
#
loop_
_entity_poly.entity_id
_entity_poly.type
_entity_poly.pdbx_seq_one_letter_code
_entity_poly.pdbx_strand_id
1 'polypeptide(L)' 'MLPIDPTADPCRRAWLPCPNCDQGADCVECQSAANCASHWQYLLSSQATVVHLQCPNCATLWSTDTRKRTVRRYKAA' A
#
# COMPACT_ATOMS: atom_id res chain seq x y z
N MET A 1 -14.11 0.06 14.40
CA MET A 1 -13.96 -0.85 13.25
C MET A 1 -14.02 0.01 11.99
N LEU A 2 -12.93 0.09 11.23
CA LEU A 2 -12.95 0.76 9.93
C LEU A 2 -13.65 -0.15 8.91
N PRO A 3 -14.37 0.41 7.92
CA PRO A 3 -15.00 -0.39 6.89
C PRO A 3 -13.92 -0.94 5.94
N ILE A 4 -13.62 -2.23 6.08
CA ILE A 4 -12.80 -2.98 5.13
C ILE A 4 -13.71 -3.49 4.01
N ASP A 5 -13.24 -3.39 2.77
CA ASP A 5 -13.96 -3.86 1.60
C ASP A 5 -14.24 -5.37 1.72
N PRO A 6 -15.46 -5.85 1.41
CA PRO A 6 -15.79 -7.27 1.54
C PRO A 6 -14.94 -8.20 0.66
N THR A 7 -14.30 -7.67 -0.38
CA THR A 7 -13.38 -8.41 -1.27
C THR A 7 -11.92 -8.36 -0.78
N ALA A 8 -11.64 -7.67 0.32
CA ALA A 8 -10.31 -7.59 0.90
C ALA A 8 -9.87 -8.95 1.48
N ASP A 9 -8.90 -9.57 0.83
CA ASP A 9 -8.30 -10.83 1.25
C ASP A 9 -6.91 -10.58 1.86
N PRO A 10 -6.65 -10.97 3.13
CA PRO A 10 -5.32 -10.85 3.75
C PRO A 10 -4.19 -11.56 3.00
N CYS A 11 -4.50 -12.56 2.17
CA CYS A 11 -3.52 -13.23 1.31
C CYS A 11 -3.09 -12.35 0.13
N ARG A 12 -3.96 -11.41 -0.31
CA ARG A 12 -3.71 -10.50 -1.42
C ARG A 12 -3.09 -9.20 -0.93
N ARG A 13 -1.76 -9.19 -0.88
CA ARG A 13 -0.97 -8.09 -0.31
C ARG A 13 -0.23 -7.30 -1.37
N ALA A 14 -0.21 -5.98 -1.22
CA ALA A 14 0.59 -5.08 -2.03
C ALA A 14 1.48 -4.19 -1.14
N TRP A 15 2.77 -4.12 -1.45
CA TRP A 15 3.75 -3.29 -0.75
C TRP A 15 3.88 -1.93 -1.43
N LEU A 16 2.84 -1.11 -1.29
CA LEU A 16 2.77 0.25 -1.80
C LEU A 16 2.49 1.21 -0.64
N PRO A 17 3.07 2.42 -0.65
CA PRO A 17 2.79 3.42 0.37
C PRO A 17 1.35 3.89 0.26
N CYS A 18 0.68 4.06 1.39
CA CYS A 18 -0.63 4.70 1.41
C CYS A 18 -0.48 6.19 1.05
N PRO A 19 -1.35 6.76 0.20
CA PRO A 19 -1.33 8.18 -0.12
C PRO A 19 -1.90 9.08 0.99
N ASN A 20 -2.64 8.51 1.95
CA ASN A 20 -3.37 9.27 2.98
C ASN A 20 -2.74 9.18 4.38
N CYS A 21 -2.02 8.10 4.69
CA CYS A 21 -1.33 7.95 5.98
C CYS A 21 0.10 7.47 5.78
N ASP A 22 0.98 7.85 6.71
CA ASP A 22 2.40 7.49 6.70
C ASP A 22 2.69 6.10 7.29
N GLN A 23 1.83 5.12 6.98
CA GLN A 23 2.05 3.73 7.38
C GLN A 23 3.40 3.24 6.84
N GLY A 24 4.25 2.72 7.72
CA GLY A 24 5.55 2.19 7.36
C GLY A 24 6.63 3.24 7.12
N ALA A 25 6.37 4.54 7.37
CA ALA A 25 7.37 5.60 7.23
C ALA A 25 8.58 5.35 8.15
N ASP A 26 8.36 4.97 9.40
CA ASP A 26 9.41 4.68 10.37
C ASP A 26 9.87 3.21 10.37
N CYS A 27 9.39 2.39 9.41
CA CYS A 27 9.74 0.98 9.34
C CYS A 27 10.98 0.76 8.50
N VAL A 28 12.04 0.24 9.12
CA VAL A 28 13.32 -0.07 8.47
C VAL A 28 13.15 -1.02 7.27
N GLU A 29 12.30 -2.04 7.38
CA GLU A 29 12.05 -2.99 6.29
C GLU A 29 11.33 -2.33 5.10
N CYS A 30 10.38 -1.43 5.36
CA CYS A 30 9.70 -0.68 4.31
C CYS A 30 10.65 0.29 3.59
N GLN A 31 11.64 0.81 4.31
CA GLN A 31 12.67 1.68 3.74
C GLN A 31 13.72 0.90 2.93
N SER A 32 13.97 -0.37 3.26
CA SER A 32 14.98 -1.22 2.61
C SER A 32 14.51 -1.87 1.29
N ALA A 33 13.38 -1.42 0.73
CA ALA A 33 12.69 -2.01 -0.42
C ALA A 33 12.27 -3.48 -0.23
N ALA A 34 12.33 -4.00 1.00
CA ALA A 34 11.90 -5.34 1.35
C ALA A 34 10.38 -5.42 1.56
N ASN A 35 9.84 -6.64 1.42
CA ASN A 35 8.44 -6.91 1.73
C ASN A 35 8.28 -7.09 3.25
N CYS A 36 7.81 -6.05 3.93
CA CYS A 36 7.50 -6.11 5.36
C CYS A 36 6.23 -6.94 5.63
N ALA A 37 6.24 -7.80 6.65
CA ALA A 37 5.08 -8.61 7.01
C ALA A 37 3.92 -7.79 7.63
N SER A 38 4.24 -6.65 8.25
CA SER A 38 3.29 -5.79 8.96
C SER A 38 2.71 -4.67 8.10
N HIS A 39 3.49 -4.16 7.14
CA HIS A 39 3.12 -3.00 6.35
C HIS A 39 2.86 -3.38 4.90
N TRP A 40 1.57 -3.51 4.59
CA TRP A 40 1.06 -3.87 3.27
C TRP A 40 -0.36 -3.31 3.13
N GLN A 41 -0.86 -3.32 1.88
CA GLN A 41 -2.20 -2.87 1.51
C GLN A 41 -3.00 -4.05 0.98
N TYR A 42 -4.30 -4.10 1.24
CA TYR A 42 -5.18 -5.08 0.61
C TYR A 42 -5.24 -4.83 -0.89
N LEU A 43 -4.89 -5.84 -1.68
CA LEU A 43 -5.08 -5.82 -3.13
C LEU A 43 -6.47 -6.34 -3.46
N LEU A 44 -7.39 -5.40 -3.72
CA LEU A 44 -8.79 -5.71 -4.04
C LEU A 44 -8.90 -6.29 -5.45
N SER A 45 -8.28 -5.62 -6.43
CA SER A 45 -8.22 -6.08 -7.81
C SER A 45 -7.03 -5.49 -8.57
N SER A 46 -6.66 -6.14 -9.67
CA SER A 46 -5.63 -5.67 -10.59
C SER A 46 -6.16 -5.71 -12.02
N GLN A 47 -6.02 -4.62 -12.75
CA GLN A 47 -6.36 -4.49 -14.16
C GLN A 47 -5.10 -4.10 -14.93
N ALA A 48 -4.48 -5.09 -15.58
CA ALA A 48 -3.16 -4.95 -16.19
C ALA A 48 -2.12 -4.41 -15.20
N THR A 49 -1.68 -3.16 -15.38
CA THR A 49 -0.67 -2.51 -14.52
C THR A 49 -1.28 -1.64 -13.43
N VAL A 50 -2.60 -1.42 -13.46
CA VAL A 50 -3.34 -0.68 -12.44
C VAL A 50 -3.78 -1.63 -11.33
N VAL A 51 -3.51 -1.26 -10.10
CA VAL A 51 -3.96 -1.99 -8.90
C VAL A 51 -4.92 -1.13 -8.09
N HIS A 52 -5.96 -1.76 -7.56
CA HIS A 52 -6.95 -1.16 -6.68
C HIS A 52 -6.69 -1.66 -5.26
N LEU A 53 -6.48 -0.73 -4.33
CA LEU A 53 -5.92 -1.00 -3.02
C LEU A 53 -6.79 -0.41 -1.92
N GLN A 54 -6.76 -1.07 -0.76
CA GLN A 54 -7.28 -0.53 0.49
C GLN A 54 -6.22 -0.57 1.59
N CYS A 55 -6.10 0.53 2.33
CA CYS A 55 -5.19 0.57 3.48
C CYS A 55 -5.82 -0.08 4.72
N PRO A 56 -5.14 -1.05 5.38
CA PRO A 56 -5.67 -1.64 6.61
C PRO A 56 -5.71 -0.65 7.79
N ASN A 57 -4.88 0.40 7.77
CA ASN A 57 -4.77 1.35 8.89
C ASN A 57 -5.79 2.49 8.86
N CYS A 58 -6.11 3.01 7.68
CA CYS A 58 -7.01 4.16 7.52
C CYS A 58 -8.21 3.91 6.60
N ALA A 59 -8.33 2.70 6.03
CA ALA A 59 -9.37 2.29 5.08
C ALA A 59 -9.47 3.13 3.80
N THR A 60 -8.50 4.01 3.52
CA THR A 60 -8.42 4.73 2.25
C THR A 60 -8.37 3.75 1.09
N LEU A 61 -9.22 3.98 0.10
CA LEU A 61 -9.26 3.27 -1.18
C LEU A 61 -8.59 4.12 -2.25
N TRP A 62 -7.72 3.51 -3.06
CA TRP A 62 -7.13 4.20 -4.19
C TRP A 62 -6.73 3.21 -5.29
N SER A 63 -6.46 3.78 -6.47
CA SER A 63 -5.95 3.02 -7.61
C SER A 63 -4.62 3.62 -8.06
N THR A 64 -3.65 2.79 -8.42
CA THR A 64 -2.36 3.27 -8.93
C THR A 64 -1.83 2.38 -10.03
N ASP A 65 -1.17 3.00 -11.02
CA ASP A 65 -0.40 2.28 -12.03
C ASP A 65 0.97 1.92 -11.46
N THR A 66 1.28 0.63 -11.42
CA THR A 66 2.55 0.09 -10.91
C THR A 66 3.75 0.46 -11.78
N ARG A 67 3.56 0.81 -13.06
CA ARG A 67 4.63 1.37 -13.92
C ARG A 67 5.01 2.76 -13.51
N LYS A 68 4.04 3.53 -13.00
CA LYS A 68 4.25 4.90 -12.50
C LYS A 68 4.82 4.91 -11.09
N ARG A 69 5.30 3.77 -10.55
CA ARG A 69 5.84 3.65 -9.19
C ARG A 69 6.92 4.71 -9.01
N THR A 70 6.46 5.85 -8.52
CA THR A 70 7.25 7.01 -8.19
C THR A 70 7.87 6.57 -6.88
N VAL A 71 9.12 6.14 -6.96
CA VAL A 71 9.96 5.97 -5.78
C VAL A 71 9.77 7.27 -5.01
N ARG A 72 9.19 7.21 -3.79
CA ARG A 72 9.16 8.38 -2.91
C ARG A 72 10.62 8.85 -2.86
N ARG A 73 10.96 9.94 -3.54
CA ARG A 73 12.16 10.70 -3.22
C ARG A 73 11.91 11.13 -1.79
N TYR A 74 12.44 10.40 -0.82
CA TYR A 74 12.53 10.89 0.53
C TYR A 74 13.20 12.26 0.42
N LYS A 75 12.43 13.33 0.63
CA LYS A 75 13.01 14.66 0.81
C LYS A 75 13.79 14.54 2.11
N ALA A 76 15.10 14.35 1.99
CA ALA A 76 16.00 14.65 3.08
C ALA A 76 15.81 16.14 3.38
N ALA A 77 15.24 16.42 4.55
CA ALA A 77 15.28 17.72 5.19
C ALA A 77 16.42 17.71 6.21
#